data_AF-A0ABC8AY44-F1
#
_entry.id   AF-A0ABC8AY44-F1
#
_cell.length_a   1.000
_cell.length_b   1.000
_cell.length_c   1.000
_cell.angle_alpha   90.00
_cell.angle_beta   90.00
_cell.angle_gamma   90.00
#
_symmetry.space_group_name_H-M   'P 1'
#
loop_
_entity.id
_entity.type
_entity.pdbx_description
1 polymer ?
#
loop_
_entity_poly.entity_id
_entity_poly.type
_entity_poly.pdbx_seq_one_letter_code
_entity_poly.pdbx_strand_id
1 'polypeptide(L)'
;MAAHSGRHFLQIPGPTNVPDRVLRAIAQPTIDHRRPEFQDLAKDLLQRVRPVFGTTGPVIIYPLFGHRGLGSGPGEHAVAG
;
A
#
# COMPACT_ATOMS: atom_id res chain seq x y z
N MET A 1 33.49 -0.24 -15.28
CA MET A 1 32.11 -0.72 -15.05
C MET A 1 31.97 -1.05 -13.58
N ALA A 2 31.05 -0.41 -12.87
CA ALA A 2 30.82 -0.73 -11.45
C ALA A 2 30.11 -2.09 -11.37
N ALA A 3 30.74 -3.05 -10.69
CA ALA A 3 30.07 -4.30 -10.32
C ALA A 3 28.86 -3.95 -9.46
N HIS A 4 27.65 -4.29 -9.91
CA HIS A 4 26.49 -4.26 -9.03
C HIS A 4 26.68 -5.38 -8.01
N SER A 5 26.95 -5.03 -6.75
CA SER A 5 26.64 -5.97 -5.67
C SER A 5 25.15 -6.32 -5.76
N GLY A 6 24.76 -7.52 -5.34
CA GLY A 6 23.34 -7.90 -5.26
C GLY A 6 22.51 -6.95 -4.39
N ARG A 7 21.25 -7.31 -4.12
CA ARG A 7 20.35 -6.44 -3.34
C ARG A 7 20.99 -6.02 -2.00
N HIS A 8 20.95 -4.72 -1.71
CA HIS A 8 21.39 -4.21 -0.42
C HIS A 8 20.40 -4.67 0.66
N PHE A 9 20.85 -5.44 1.65
CA PHE A 9 20.01 -5.87 2.76
C PHE A 9 19.97 -4.79 3.83
N LEU A 10 18.81 -4.16 3.99
CA LEU A 10 18.56 -3.16 5.02
C LEU A 10 18.40 -3.89 6.37
N GLN A 11 19.47 -3.98 7.16
CA GLN A 11 19.47 -4.58 8.50
C GLN A 11 19.02 -3.59 9.59
N ILE A 12 18.17 -2.63 9.21
CA ILE A 12 17.52 -1.66 10.09
C ILE A 12 16.03 -2.02 10.21
N PRO A 13 15.29 -1.55 11.23
CA PRO A 13 13.88 -1.91 11.45
C PRO A 13 12.89 -1.51 10.33
N GLY A 14 13.38 -0.88 9.27
CA GLY A 14 12.61 -0.48 8.10
C GLY A 14 13.29 0.70 7.39
N PRO A 15 12.99 0.91 6.09
CA PRO A 15 12.15 0.08 5.22
C PRO A 15 12.81 -1.25 4.82
N THR A 16 12.02 -2.18 4.29
CA THR A 16 12.50 -3.47 3.75
C THR A 16 12.59 -3.42 2.22
N ASN A 17 13.43 -4.26 1.63
CA ASN A 17 13.48 -4.48 0.19
C ASN A 17 12.11 -4.78 -0.43
N VAL A 18 11.67 -3.94 -1.37
CA VAL A 18 10.41 -4.13 -2.11
C VAL A 18 10.58 -5.25 -3.16
N PRO A 19 9.68 -6.24 -3.23
CA PRO A 19 9.71 -7.27 -4.27
C PRO A 19 9.60 -6.67 -5.68
N ASP A 20 10.31 -7.23 -6.65
CA ASP A 20 10.40 -6.66 -8.01
C ASP A 20 9.05 -6.53 -8.72
N ARG A 21 8.10 -7.44 -8.43
CA ARG A 21 6.73 -7.35 -8.98
C ARG A 21 6.02 -6.06 -8.57
N VAL A 22 6.27 -5.58 -7.35
CA VAL A 22 5.66 -4.36 -6.82
C VAL A 22 6.34 -3.14 -7.45
N LEU A 23 7.67 -3.14 -7.58
CA LEU A 23 8.39 -2.08 -8.29
C LEU A 23 7.92 -1.94 -9.74
N ARG A 24 7.70 -3.07 -10.44
CA ARG A 24 7.15 -3.07 -11.81
C ARG A 24 5.72 -2.53 -11.89
N ALA A 25 4.90 -2.78 -10.88
CA ALA A 25 3.54 -2.24 -10.80
C ALA A 25 3.56 -0.72 -10.55
N ILE A 26 4.44 -0.23 -9.68
CA ILE A 26 4.62 1.22 -9.40
C ILE A 26 5.13 1.96 -10.65
N ALA A 27 5.95 1.32 -11.47
CA ALA A 27 6.50 1.90 -12.69
C ALA A 27 5.49 2.01 -13.86
N GLN A 28 4.24 1.53 -13.70
CA GLN A 28 3.20 1.68 -14.72
C GLN A 28 2.76 3.15 -14.86
N PRO A 29 2.21 3.56 -16.02
CA PRO A 29 1.64 4.88 -16.19
C PRO A 29 0.58 5.21 -15.14
N THR A 30 0.55 6.46 -14.68
CA THR A 30 -0.43 6.94 -13.72
C THR A 30 -1.85 6.78 -14.26
N ILE A 31 -2.75 6.27 -13.41
CA ILE A 31 -4.18 6.17 -13.71
C ILE A 31 -4.87 7.46 -13.26
N ASP A 32 -5.70 8.04 -14.12
CA ASP A 32 -6.55 9.18 -13.77
C ASP A 32 -7.64 8.73 -12.77
N HIS A 33 -7.62 9.32 -11.57
CA HIS A 33 -8.52 8.99 -10.45
C HIS A 33 -10.01 9.16 -10.76
N ARG A 34 -10.36 9.90 -11.82
CA ARG A 34 -11.76 10.11 -12.22
C ARG A 34 -12.27 9.06 -13.19
N ARG A 35 -11.39 8.21 -13.70
CA ARG A 35 -11.73 7.20 -14.72
C ARG A 35 -12.26 5.92 -14.09
N PRO A 36 -13.14 5.17 -14.80
CA PRO A 36 -13.70 3.92 -14.30
C PRO A 36 -12.63 2.90 -13.88
N GLU A 37 -11.50 2.85 -14.60
CA GLU A 37 -10.40 1.92 -14.33
C GLU A 37 -9.81 2.12 -12.92
N PHE A 38 -9.73 3.37 -12.45
CA PHE A 38 -9.30 3.66 -11.08
C PHE A 38 -10.34 3.19 -10.05
N GLN A 39 -11.62 3.38 -10.34
CA GLN A 39 -12.70 2.96 -9.43
C GLN A 39 -12.72 1.45 -9.26
N ASP A 40 -12.52 0.70 -10.34
CA ASP A 40 -12.48 -0.76 -10.31
C ASP A 40 -11.25 -1.27 -9.55
N LEU A 41 -10.07 -0.68 -9.80
CA LEU A 41 -8.87 -0.95 -9.02
C LEU A 41 -9.06 -0.67 -7.53
N ALA A 42 -9.65 0.47 -7.18
CA ALA A 42 -9.88 0.85 -5.79
C ALA A 42 -10.84 -0.12 -5.08
N LYS A 43 -11.93 -0.53 -5.75
CA LYS A 43 -12.89 -1.51 -5.19
C LYS A 43 -12.23 -2.86 -4.92
N ASP A 44 -11.47 -3.39 -5.88
CA ASP A 44 -10.75 -4.65 -5.73
C ASP A 44 -9.72 -4.58 -4.58
N LEU A 45 -8.96 -3.48 -4.51
CA LEU A 45 -7.98 -3.25 -3.44
C LEU A 45 -8.63 -3.21 -2.05
N LEU A 46 -9.73 -2.46 -1.90
CA LEU A 46 -10.44 -2.33 -0.63
C LEU A 46 -11.08 -3.65 -0.16
N GLN A 47 -11.43 -4.55 -1.08
CA GLN A 47 -11.88 -5.89 -0.73
C GLN A 47 -10.72 -6.78 -0.28
N ARG A 48 -9.59 -6.74 -0.99
CA ARG A 48 -8.41 -7.58 -0.72
C ARG A 48 -7.67 -7.21 0.55
N VAL A 49 -7.77 -5.97 1.01
CA VAL A 49 -7.05 -5.51 2.21
C VAL A 49 -7.79 -5.88 3.51
N ARG A 50 -9.09 -6.16 3.46
CA ARG A 50 -9.91 -6.54 4.64
C ARG A 50 -9.33 -7.71 5.45
N PRO A 51 -8.89 -8.83 4.83
CA PRO A 51 -8.29 -9.94 5.57
C PRO A 51 -6.95 -9.57 6.24
N VAL A 52 -6.20 -8.60 5.70
CA VAL A 52 -4.94 -8.11 6.31
C VAL A 52 -5.24 -7.44 7.66
N PHE A 53 -6.35 -6.73 7.75
CA PHE A 53 -6.83 -6.12 9.00
C PHE A 53 -7.73 -7.04 9.84
N GLY A 54 -8.05 -8.24 9.36
CA GLY A 54 -8.95 -9.17 10.05
C GLY A 54 -10.39 -8.63 10.22
N THR A 55 -10.86 -7.76 9.31
CA THR A 55 -12.17 -7.10 9.43
C THR A 55 -13.14 -7.51 8.32
N THR A 56 -14.43 -7.52 8.64
CA THR A 56 -15.53 -7.58 7.66
C THR A 56 -16.07 -6.20 7.30
N GLY A 57 -15.76 -5.19 8.12
CA GLY A 57 -16.17 -3.80 7.94
C GLY A 57 -15.40 -3.09 6.82
N PRO A 58 -15.80 -1.86 6.48
CA PRO A 58 -15.09 -1.02 5.52
C PRO A 58 -13.63 -0.79 5.92
N VAL A 59 -12.75 -0.70 4.92
CA VAL A 59 -11.37 -0.21 5.08
C VAL A 59 -11.25 1.11 4.34
N ILE A 60 -10.54 2.07 4.94
CA ILE A 60 -10.21 3.35 4.31
C ILE A 60 -8.70 3.44 4.21
N ILE A 61 -8.20 3.81 3.03
CA ILE A 61 -6.78 4.04 2.78
C ILE A 61 -6.53 5.55 2.78
N TYR A 62 -5.63 6.01 3.64
CA TYR A 62 -5.15 7.39 3.63
C TYR A 62 -3.75 7.46 3.03
N PRO A 63 -3.49 8.31 2.03
CA PRO A 63 -2.16 8.47 1.45
C PRO A 63 -1.26 9.26 2.41
N LEU A 64 -0.68 8.56 3.39
CA LEU A 64 0.10 9.15 4.49
C LEU A 64 1.39 8.34 4.73
N PHE A 65 2.13 8.73 5.76
CA PHE A 65 3.24 7.93 6.29
C PHE A 65 2.77 7.24 7.58
N GLY A 66 3.27 6.02 7.84
CA GLY A 66 2.80 5.15 8.93
C GLY A 66 2.70 5.79 10.34
N HIS A 67 3.46 6.86 10.63
CA HIS A 67 3.35 7.59 11.90
C HIS A 67 1.97 8.26 12.14
N ARG A 68 1.21 8.54 11.08
CA ARG A 68 -0.09 9.24 11.17
C ARG A 68 -1.30 8.31 11.28
N GLY A 69 -1.10 7.00 11.47
CA GLY A 69 -2.18 6.05 11.74
C GLY A 69 -2.70 6.03 13.19
N LEU A 70 -2.03 6.75 14.11
CA LEU A 70 -2.40 6.82 15.54
C LEU A 70 -3.33 8.02 15.79
N GLY A 71 -4.48 8.03 15.13
CA GLY A 71 -5.55 9.03 15.31
C GLY A 71 -6.89 8.32 15.42
N SER A 72 -7.28 7.99 16.65
CA SER A 72 -8.46 7.24 17.03
C SER A 72 -9.77 8.01 16.85
N GLY A 73 -10.76 7.35 16.25
CA GLY A 73 -12.18 7.54 16.55
C GLY A 73 -12.84 6.16 16.71
N PRO A 74 -13.89 5.99 17.53
CA PRO A 74 -14.65 4.75 17.59
C PRO A 74 -15.48 4.64 16.31
N GLY A 75 -14.87 4.14 15.25
CA GLY A 75 -15.48 3.97 13.95
C GLY A 75 -15.35 2.52 13.51
N GLU A 76 -16.41 1.96 12.95
CA GLU A 76 -16.59 0.60 12.44
C GLU A 76 -15.64 0.23 11.28
N HIS A 77 -14.55 0.98 11.06
CA HIS A 77 -13.75 0.94 9.84
C HIS A 77 -12.25 0.84 10.16
N ALA A 78 -11.55 -0.09 9.50
CA ALA A 78 -10.11 -0.20 9.61
C ALA A 78 -9.41 0.87 8.76
N VAL A 79 -8.29 1.39 9.26
CA VAL A 79 -7.53 2.47 8.62
C VAL A 79 -6.18 1.94 8.15
N ALA A 80 -5.92 2.03 6.85
CA ALA A 80 -4.61 1.79 6.24
C ALA A 80 -3.91 3.12 5.97
N GLY A 81 -2.66 3.25 6.41
CA GLY A 81 -1.77 4.35 6.05
C GLY A 81 -0.83 4.01 4.92
#